data_AF-A0A059FM55-F1
#
_entry.id   AF-A0A059FM55-F1
#
_cell.length_a   1.000
_cell.length_b   1.000
_cell.length_c   1.000
_cell.angle_alpha   90.00
_cell.angle_beta   90.00
_cell.angle_gamma   90.00
#
_symmetry.space_group_name_H-M   'P 1'
#
loop_
_entity.id
_entity.type
_entity.pdbx_description
1 polymer ?
#
loop_
_entity_poly.entity_id
_entity_poly.type
_entity_poly.pdbx_seq_one_letter_code
_entity_poly.pdbx_strand_id
1 'polypeptide(L)'
;MNRIFLFVLILSIVIGGALVGFWAFTLPGHVTIPVGQETIQIRSGFAAILMLLFGGIIAFGWWVLSGLFVLPGKIGRSRQNSRARKANLALTEGLLAAEAGDATHALKLARKAARHAEDERLKLLLEARAAEANDDWAGAERAWGLLTRLPGGQLAGLRGSAMAAAERGDQATAEARAREALGLKSDADWPFNSLFDLQVSRGEWEKALETLVIGEKRGLITGDSLRRRRAVLLTALAAGMGHDQKQEAQKALAEAIRAAPAFPPAAWHGARHLMVDGKEKAAQGVLELGWKARPHPALAQLSRRLVPQDTRQNIAARLEALVATYPSHRESRILAAELAMDEANWVEAVKNLALLVEENPTARLCLLMERALKGYGDPEEAQRWGRMAASASREADWSDIDPKGNAFDFAKRDWSRLVYAFGDVGDLVHPRYESYGRELEAGRVLALSGPEDEKVPAPKAADRPLSPPLDYVSDDD
;
A
#
# COMPACT_ATOMS: atom_id res chain seq x y z
N MET A 1 56.33 11.93 -5.32
CA MET A 1 57.49 12.44 -4.56
C MET A 1 58.82 11.75 -4.88
N ASN A 2 58.92 10.42 -4.96
CA ASN A 2 60.23 9.73 -4.98
C ASN A 2 61.13 10.00 -6.22
N ARG A 3 60.59 10.41 -7.37
CA ARG A 3 61.40 10.60 -8.60
C ARG A 3 62.16 11.92 -8.64
N ILE A 4 61.55 13.00 -8.14
CA ILE A 4 62.22 14.30 -8.03
C ILE A 4 63.28 14.21 -6.95
N PHE A 5 62.98 13.53 -5.82
CA PHE A 5 63.95 13.31 -4.76
C PHE A 5 65.14 12.45 -5.22
N LEU A 6 64.89 11.37 -5.97
CA LEU A 6 65.96 10.51 -6.52
C LEU A 6 66.78 11.24 -7.60
N PHE A 7 66.14 12.04 -8.45
CA PHE A 7 66.84 12.85 -9.46
C PHE A 7 67.70 13.93 -8.80
N VAL A 8 67.18 14.63 -7.80
CA VAL A 8 67.93 15.63 -7.02
C VAL A 8 69.05 14.96 -6.21
N LEU A 9 68.85 13.75 -5.69
CA LEU A 9 69.87 12.97 -4.99
C LEU A 9 71.00 12.51 -5.93
N ILE A 10 70.66 12.03 -7.13
CA ILE A 10 71.67 11.64 -8.12
C ILE A 10 72.41 12.89 -8.63
N LEU A 11 71.69 13.99 -8.88
CA LEU A 11 72.29 15.25 -9.29
C LEU A 11 73.20 15.82 -8.20
N SER A 12 72.82 15.74 -6.92
CA SER A 12 73.66 16.18 -5.81
C SER A 12 74.88 15.27 -5.59
N ILE A 13 74.76 13.95 -5.83
CA ILE A 13 75.90 13.02 -5.83
C ILE A 13 76.85 13.30 -7.00
N VAL A 14 76.33 13.64 -8.19
CA VAL A 14 77.15 13.99 -9.35
C VAL A 14 77.85 15.33 -9.14
N ILE A 15 77.15 16.34 -8.61
CA ILE A 15 77.73 17.66 -8.29
C ILE A 15 78.74 17.53 -7.13
N GLY A 16 78.39 16.79 -6.07
CA GLY A 16 79.28 16.51 -4.95
C GLY A 16 80.52 15.71 -5.37
N GLY A 17 80.35 14.72 -6.26
CA GLY A 17 81.45 13.98 -6.86
C GLY A 17 82.33 14.85 -7.75
N ALA A 18 81.77 15.78 -8.52
CA ALA A 18 82.54 16.74 -9.31
C ALA A 18 83.34 17.70 -8.43
N LEU A 19 82.76 18.17 -7.31
CA LEU A 19 83.45 19.01 -6.33
C LEU A 19 84.58 18.26 -5.60
N VAL A 20 84.34 17.00 -5.20
CA VAL A 20 85.37 16.14 -4.58
C VAL A 20 86.45 15.75 -5.59
N GLY A 21 86.09 15.50 -6.86
CA GLY A 21 87.02 15.25 -7.95
C GLY A 21 87.89 16.47 -8.29
N PHE A 22 87.31 17.68 -8.24
CA PHE A 22 88.04 18.94 -8.38
C PHE A 22 89.00 19.17 -7.20
N TRP A 23 88.60 18.84 -5.98
CA TRP A 23 89.47 18.85 -4.82
C TRP A 23 90.60 17.81 -4.92
N ALA A 24 90.31 16.60 -5.42
CA ALA A 24 91.30 15.55 -5.68
C ALA A 24 92.33 15.93 -6.76
N PHE A 25 92.00 16.84 -7.68
CA PHE A 25 92.94 17.41 -8.65
C PHE A 25 94.05 18.26 -8.01
N THR A 26 93.88 18.68 -6.74
CA THR A 26 94.87 19.48 -6.00
C THR A 26 95.84 18.64 -5.16
N LEU A 27 95.65 17.32 -5.08
CA LEU A 27 96.52 16.39 -4.34
C LEU A 27 97.57 15.75 -5.27
N PRO A 28 98.87 15.87 -4.99
CA PRO A 28 99.92 15.28 -5.81
C PRO A 28 100.03 13.78 -5.56
N GLY A 29 99.48 12.97 -6.47
CA GLY A 29 99.61 11.51 -6.45
C GLY A 29 99.32 10.91 -7.83
N HIS A 30 100.20 10.05 -8.31
CA HIS A 30 100.05 9.34 -9.58
C HIS A 30 99.62 7.90 -9.32
N VAL A 31 98.66 7.40 -10.08
CA VAL A 31 98.27 5.97 -10.05
C VAL A 31 98.89 5.32 -11.28
N THR A 32 99.84 4.41 -11.07
CA THR A 32 100.47 3.65 -12.15
C THR A 32 99.77 2.32 -12.32
N ILE A 33 99.20 2.08 -13.50
CA ILE A 33 98.65 0.78 -13.88
C ILE A 33 99.66 0.16 -14.87
N PRO A 34 100.34 -0.95 -14.52
CA PRO A 34 101.26 -1.60 -15.44
C PRO A 34 100.48 -2.37 -16.51
N VAL A 35 100.66 -2.03 -17.78
CA VAL A 35 100.12 -2.77 -18.93
C VAL A 35 101.30 -3.18 -19.82
N GLY A 36 101.74 -4.43 -19.72
CA GLY A 36 102.90 -4.91 -20.48
C GLY A 36 104.22 -4.22 -20.07
N GLN A 37 105.04 -3.81 -21.06
CA GLN A 37 106.37 -3.18 -20.84
C GLN A 37 106.39 -1.65 -20.95
N GLU A 38 105.24 -0.98 -21.15
CA GLU A 38 105.14 0.48 -21.10
C GLU A 38 104.21 0.94 -19.97
N THR A 39 104.63 1.97 -19.24
CA THR A 39 103.89 2.52 -18.10
C THR A 39 103.16 3.78 -18.52
N ILE A 40 101.83 3.74 -18.55
CA ILE A 40 101.01 4.92 -18.81
C ILE A 40 100.73 5.62 -17.48
N GLN A 41 101.32 6.81 -17.29
CA GLN A 41 101.10 7.62 -16.10
C GLN A 41 99.81 8.43 -16.25
N ILE A 42 98.76 8.01 -15.55
CA ILE A 42 97.48 8.75 -15.52
C ILE A 42 97.44 9.58 -14.22
N ARG A 43 97.21 10.91 -14.34
CA ARG A 43 96.99 11.77 -13.18
C ARG A 43 95.74 11.29 -12.42
N SER A 44 95.83 11.14 -11.10
CA SER A 44 94.77 10.62 -10.20
C SER A 44 93.39 11.25 -10.43
N GLY A 45 93.33 12.54 -10.78
CA GLY A 45 92.09 13.24 -11.09
C GLY A 45 91.29 12.65 -12.26
N PHE A 46 91.96 12.09 -13.28
CA PHE A 46 91.28 11.48 -14.43
C PHE A 46 90.64 10.13 -14.07
N ALA A 47 91.28 9.35 -13.19
CA ALA A 47 90.74 8.08 -12.69
C ALA A 47 89.47 8.29 -11.84
N ALA A 48 89.44 9.34 -11.00
CA ALA A 48 88.28 9.68 -10.18
C ALA A 48 87.06 10.11 -11.04
N ILE A 49 87.30 10.91 -12.09
CA ILE A 49 86.25 11.31 -13.04
C ILE A 49 85.71 10.08 -13.78
N LEU A 50 86.59 9.18 -14.22
CA LEU A 50 86.17 7.97 -14.95
C LEU A 50 85.34 7.04 -14.06
N MET A 51 85.70 6.89 -12.78
CA MET A 51 84.94 6.09 -11.82
C MET A 51 83.56 6.69 -11.52
N LEU A 52 83.47 8.01 -11.38
CA LEU A 52 82.18 8.71 -11.24
C LEU A 52 81.31 8.56 -12.48
N LEU A 53 81.90 8.68 -13.67
CA LEU A 53 81.19 8.51 -14.92
C LEU A 53 80.67 7.09 -15.07
N PHE A 54 81.49 6.08 -14.73
CA PHE A 54 81.11 4.68 -14.76
C PHE A 54 80.01 4.36 -13.74
N GLY A 55 80.13 4.88 -12.51
CA GLY A 55 79.07 4.79 -11.50
C GLY A 55 77.77 5.45 -11.93
N GLY A 56 77.84 6.60 -12.60
CA GLY A 56 76.69 7.29 -13.19
C GLY A 56 76.01 6.47 -14.29
N ILE A 57 76.79 5.83 -15.17
CA ILE A 57 76.27 4.94 -16.22
C ILE A 57 75.56 3.73 -15.61
N ILE A 58 76.13 3.10 -14.57
CA ILE A 58 75.50 1.98 -13.87
C ILE A 58 74.19 2.40 -13.21
N ALA A 59 74.18 3.55 -12.51
CA ALA A 59 72.97 4.08 -11.87
C ALA A 59 71.88 4.43 -12.90
N PHE A 60 72.25 5.01 -14.04
CA PHE A 60 71.34 5.28 -15.14
C PHE A 60 70.79 3.99 -15.76
N GLY A 61 71.65 3.01 -16.01
CA GLY A 61 71.27 1.68 -16.48
C GLY A 61 70.27 1.01 -15.53
N TRP A 62 70.52 1.06 -14.22
CA TRP A 62 69.61 0.54 -13.19
C TRP A 62 68.27 1.30 -13.14
N TRP A 63 68.27 2.62 -13.31
CA TRP A 63 67.05 3.42 -13.38
C TRP A 63 66.19 3.08 -14.59
N VAL A 64 66.80 2.92 -15.77
CA VAL A 64 66.10 2.49 -16.99
C VAL A 64 65.53 1.09 -16.82
N LEU A 65 66.33 0.15 -16.30
CA LEU A 65 65.90 -1.24 -16.09
C LEU A 65 64.74 -1.32 -15.08
N SER A 66 64.87 -0.67 -13.92
CA SER A 66 63.81 -0.61 -12.90
C SER A 66 62.56 0.13 -13.40
N GLY A 67 62.72 1.17 -14.22
CA GLY A 67 61.62 1.84 -14.90
C GLY A 67 60.85 0.88 -15.81
N LEU A 68 61.56 0.09 -16.62
CA LEU A 68 61.00 -0.86 -17.57
C LEU A 68 60.23 -2.00 -16.88
N PHE A 69 60.66 -2.41 -15.68
CA PHE A 69 59.93 -3.41 -14.88
C PHE A 69 58.68 -2.84 -14.15
N VAL A 70 58.65 -1.55 -13.79
CA VAL A 70 57.52 -0.94 -13.04
C VAL A 70 56.46 -0.29 -13.94
N LEU A 71 56.83 0.16 -15.15
CA LEU A 71 55.93 0.75 -16.15
C LEU A 71 54.74 -0.15 -16.57
N PRO A 72 54.93 -1.47 -16.82
CA PRO A 72 53.84 -2.37 -17.22
C PRO A 72 52.71 -2.40 -16.19
N GLY A 73 53.06 -2.48 -14.91
CA GLY A 73 52.08 -2.51 -13.80
C GLY A 73 51.30 -1.20 -13.65
N LYS A 74 51.91 -0.04 -13.91
CA LYS A 74 51.22 1.27 -13.82
C LYS A 74 50.28 1.53 -15.00
N ILE A 75 50.66 1.13 -16.21
CA ILE A 75 49.80 1.24 -17.39
C ILE A 75 48.62 0.26 -17.27
N GLY A 76 48.85 -0.95 -16.77
CA GLY A 76 47.80 -1.91 -16.45
C GLY A 76 46.76 -1.34 -15.49
N ARG A 77 47.19 -0.79 -14.34
CA ARG A 77 46.31 -0.15 -13.35
C ARG A 77 45.57 1.07 -13.91
N SER A 78 46.25 1.93 -14.67
CA SER A 78 45.60 3.10 -15.29
C SER A 78 44.53 2.69 -16.31
N ARG A 79 44.80 1.67 -17.13
CA ARG A 79 43.81 1.12 -18.07
C ARG A 79 42.62 0.48 -17.34
N GLN A 80 42.86 -0.26 -16.26
CA GLN A 80 41.81 -0.83 -15.42
C GLN A 80 40.91 0.27 -14.83
N ASN A 81 41.51 1.31 -14.24
CA ASN A 81 40.77 2.44 -13.68
C ASN A 81 39.96 3.20 -14.76
N SER A 82 40.51 3.35 -15.97
CA SER A 82 39.78 3.96 -17.09
C SER A 82 38.58 3.11 -17.53
N ARG A 83 38.74 1.77 -17.56
CA ARG A 83 37.63 0.84 -17.87
C ARG A 83 36.54 0.88 -16.80
N ALA A 84 36.93 0.87 -15.52
CA ALA A 84 36.00 0.99 -14.39
C ALA A 84 35.20 2.31 -14.47
N ARG A 85 35.87 3.44 -14.72
CA ARG A 85 35.20 4.73 -14.91
C ARG A 85 34.18 4.70 -16.06
N LYS A 86 34.56 4.16 -17.22
CA LYS A 86 33.65 4.03 -18.36
C LYS A 86 32.47 3.09 -18.08
N ALA A 87 32.66 2.09 -17.25
CA ALA A 87 31.62 1.16 -16.85
C ALA A 87 30.65 1.79 -15.84
N ASN A 88 31.17 2.55 -14.87
CA ASN A 88 30.35 3.29 -13.92
C ASN A 88 29.56 4.41 -14.62
N LEU A 89 30.12 5.08 -15.64
CA LEU A 89 29.35 5.99 -16.49
C LEU A 89 28.25 5.27 -17.27
N ALA A 90 28.56 4.09 -17.83
CA ALA A 90 27.56 3.27 -18.49
C ALA A 90 26.46 2.77 -17.53
N LEU A 91 26.77 2.55 -16.24
CA LEU A 91 25.77 2.25 -15.21
C LEU A 91 24.79 3.41 -15.04
N THR A 92 25.30 4.63 -14.85
CA THR A 92 24.47 5.81 -14.61
C THR A 92 23.62 6.17 -15.83
N GLU A 93 24.23 6.19 -17.02
CA GLU A 93 23.51 6.45 -18.27
C GLU A 93 22.50 5.33 -18.59
N GLY A 94 22.87 4.08 -18.30
CA GLY A 94 22.01 2.93 -18.53
C GLY A 94 20.78 2.94 -17.64
N LEU A 95 20.94 3.32 -16.38
CA LEU A 95 19.81 3.40 -15.45
C LEU A 95 18.86 4.52 -15.86
N LEU A 96 19.38 5.68 -16.26
CA LEU A 96 18.58 6.78 -16.79
C LEU A 96 17.85 6.37 -18.08
N ALA A 97 18.50 5.62 -18.97
CA ALA A 97 17.88 5.12 -20.19
C ALA A 97 16.76 4.12 -19.91
N ALA A 98 16.92 3.24 -18.92
CA ALA A 98 15.90 2.30 -18.50
C ALA A 98 14.67 3.03 -17.93
N GLU A 99 14.88 4.01 -17.05
CA GLU A 99 13.80 4.84 -16.48
C GLU A 99 13.13 5.74 -17.54
N ALA A 100 13.86 6.14 -18.58
CA ALA A 100 13.33 6.89 -19.72
C ALA A 100 12.55 6.00 -20.73
N GLY A 101 12.53 4.68 -20.53
CA GLY A 101 11.88 3.73 -21.44
C GLY A 101 12.67 3.38 -22.70
N ASP A 102 13.95 3.80 -22.83
CA ASP A 102 14.82 3.37 -23.92
C ASP A 102 15.48 2.02 -23.60
N ALA A 103 14.68 0.96 -23.76
CA ALA A 103 15.07 -0.42 -23.48
C ALA A 103 16.33 -0.86 -24.25
N THR A 104 16.44 -0.44 -25.52
CA THR A 104 17.54 -0.87 -26.39
C THR A 104 18.87 -0.24 -25.99
N HIS A 105 18.84 1.04 -25.61
CA HIS A 105 20.03 1.75 -25.14
C HIS A 105 20.42 1.28 -23.74
N ALA A 106 19.44 1.09 -22.85
CA ALA A 106 19.63 0.53 -21.52
C ALA A 106 20.31 -0.85 -21.57
N LEU A 107 19.84 -1.76 -22.44
CA LEU A 107 20.43 -3.10 -22.58
C LEU A 107 21.88 -3.06 -23.11
N LYS A 108 22.18 -2.17 -24.06
CA LYS A 108 23.55 -1.97 -24.57
C LYS A 108 24.48 -1.47 -23.46
N LEU A 109 24.02 -0.50 -22.67
CA LEU A 109 24.77 0.07 -21.56
C LEU A 109 24.93 -0.93 -20.40
N ALA A 110 23.90 -1.72 -20.10
CA ALA A 110 23.93 -2.82 -19.13
C ALA A 110 25.02 -3.85 -19.48
N ARG A 111 25.07 -4.31 -20.73
CA ARG A 111 26.11 -5.24 -21.21
C ARG A 111 27.53 -4.66 -21.10
N LYS A 112 27.67 -3.34 -21.31
CA LYS A 112 28.96 -2.63 -21.18
C LYS A 112 29.37 -2.49 -19.71
N ALA A 113 28.42 -2.19 -18.84
CA ALA A 113 28.62 -2.07 -17.40
C ALA A 113 28.95 -3.42 -16.75
N ALA A 114 28.26 -4.50 -17.14
CA ALA A 114 28.43 -5.84 -16.57
C ALA A 114 29.89 -6.33 -16.58
N ARG A 115 30.66 -5.96 -17.61
CA ARG A 115 32.06 -6.41 -17.78
C ARG A 115 33.05 -5.76 -16.82
N HIS A 116 32.81 -4.52 -16.41
CA HIS A 116 33.86 -3.66 -15.86
C HIS A 116 33.42 -2.77 -14.69
N ALA A 117 32.13 -2.72 -14.35
CA ALA A 117 31.69 -1.99 -13.18
C ALA A 117 32.19 -2.68 -11.90
N GLU A 118 32.44 -1.87 -10.88
CA GLU A 118 33.04 -2.35 -9.62
C GLU A 118 31.97 -2.91 -8.68
N ASP A 119 30.79 -2.29 -8.62
CA ASP A 119 29.70 -2.72 -7.74
C ASP A 119 28.76 -3.70 -8.46
N GLU A 120 28.77 -4.96 -8.02
CA GLU A 120 27.92 -6.03 -8.55
C GLU A 120 26.43 -5.75 -8.35
N ARG A 121 26.05 -5.05 -7.27
CA ARG A 121 24.65 -4.75 -6.97
C ARG A 121 24.06 -3.80 -8.00
N LEU A 122 24.83 -2.77 -8.37
CA LEU A 122 24.40 -1.80 -9.38
C LEU A 122 24.35 -2.41 -10.78
N LYS A 123 25.20 -3.39 -11.09
CA LYS A 123 25.09 -4.16 -12.33
C LYS A 123 23.79 -4.94 -12.38
N LEU A 124 23.49 -5.72 -11.35
CA LEU A 124 22.27 -6.54 -11.29
C LEU A 124 21.01 -5.66 -11.28
N LEU A 125 21.05 -4.51 -10.61
CA LEU A 125 19.98 -3.52 -10.64
C LEU A 125 19.73 -3.02 -12.07
N LEU A 126 20.78 -2.58 -12.79
CA LEU A 126 20.64 -2.12 -14.17
C LEU A 126 20.21 -3.26 -15.11
N GLU A 127 20.77 -4.45 -14.93
CA GLU A 127 20.38 -5.63 -15.72
C GLU A 127 18.90 -5.95 -15.54
N ALA A 128 18.40 -5.92 -14.30
CA ALA A 128 16.99 -6.13 -14.02
C ALA A 128 16.10 -5.07 -14.66
N ARG A 129 16.41 -3.78 -14.48
CA ARG A 129 15.62 -2.68 -15.08
C ARG A 129 15.68 -2.66 -16.60
N ALA A 130 16.83 -2.97 -17.19
CA ALA A 130 16.96 -3.07 -18.64
C ALA A 130 16.18 -4.27 -19.21
N ALA A 131 16.10 -5.37 -18.45
CA ALA A 131 15.29 -6.53 -18.81
C ALA A 131 13.79 -6.23 -18.71
N GLU A 132 13.33 -5.57 -17.64
CA GLU A 132 11.95 -5.08 -17.48
C GLU A 132 11.55 -4.15 -18.62
N ALA A 133 12.38 -3.15 -18.95
CA ALA A 133 12.11 -2.21 -20.04
C ALA A 133 12.00 -2.91 -21.41
N ASN A 134 12.60 -4.09 -21.57
CA ASN A 134 12.58 -4.88 -22.81
C ASN A 134 11.59 -6.06 -22.73
N ASP A 135 10.68 -6.09 -21.74
CA ASP A 135 9.73 -7.18 -21.51
C ASP A 135 10.38 -8.58 -21.31
N ASP A 136 11.69 -8.64 -20.99
CA ASP A 136 12.41 -9.88 -20.65
C ASP A 136 12.24 -10.19 -19.16
N TRP A 137 11.03 -10.61 -18.80
CA TRP A 137 10.65 -10.93 -17.42
C TRP A 137 11.51 -12.06 -16.81
N ALA A 138 11.95 -13.01 -17.63
CA ALA A 138 12.81 -14.11 -17.18
C ALA A 138 14.25 -13.62 -16.88
N GLY A 139 14.74 -12.63 -17.63
CA GLY A 139 15.96 -11.90 -17.30
C GLY A 139 15.82 -11.09 -16.02
N ALA A 140 14.73 -10.32 -15.89
CA ALA A 140 14.47 -9.47 -14.73
C ALA A 140 14.39 -10.29 -13.42
N GLU A 141 13.62 -11.38 -13.39
CA GLU A 141 13.48 -12.23 -12.19
C GLU A 141 14.83 -12.84 -11.76
N ARG A 142 15.65 -13.28 -12.73
CA ARG A 142 16.99 -13.79 -12.42
C ARG A 142 17.89 -12.70 -11.82
N ALA A 143 17.91 -11.52 -12.42
CA ALA A 143 18.73 -10.41 -11.95
C ALA A 143 18.28 -9.93 -10.55
N TRP A 144 16.97 -9.78 -10.32
CA TRP A 144 16.42 -9.48 -9.00
C TRP A 144 16.71 -10.56 -7.97
N GLY A 145 16.50 -11.84 -8.32
CA GLY A 145 16.78 -12.98 -7.45
C GLY A 145 18.26 -13.18 -7.13
N LEU A 146 19.18 -12.67 -7.95
CA LEU A 146 20.60 -12.57 -7.63
C LEU A 146 20.88 -11.38 -6.72
N LEU A 147 20.23 -10.23 -6.97
CA LEU A 147 20.38 -9.03 -6.15
C LEU A 147 19.92 -9.27 -4.70
N THR A 148 18.89 -10.10 -4.51
CA THR A 148 18.43 -10.47 -3.15
C THR A 148 19.49 -11.21 -2.33
N ARG A 149 20.44 -11.89 -2.98
CA ARG A 149 21.50 -12.65 -2.30
C ARG A 149 22.69 -11.79 -1.89
N LEU A 150 22.80 -10.57 -2.40
CA LEU A 150 23.93 -9.68 -2.13
C LEU A 150 23.69 -8.81 -0.87
N PRO A 151 24.73 -8.60 -0.04
CA PRO A 151 24.63 -7.74 1.14
C PRO A 151 24.33 -6.28 0.74
N GLY A 152 23.28 -5.71 1.32
CA GLY A 152 22.79 -4.37 0.98
C GLY A 152 21.97 -4.28 -0.33
N GLY A 153 21.83 -5.37 -1.09
CA GLY A 153 20.94 -5.46 -2.25
C GLY A 153 19.59 -6.15 -1.96
N GLN A 154 19.52 -6.92 -0.88
CA GLN A 154 18.36 -7.71 -0.42
C GLN A 154 17.01 -7.01 -0.61
N LEU A 155 16.82 -5.86 0.04
CA LEU A 155 15.54 -5.17 0.03
C LEU A 155 15.16 -4.65 -1.36
N ALA A 156 16.13 -4.13 -2.12
CA ALA A 156 15.90 -3.65 -3.48
C ALA A 156 15.55 -4.79 -4.44
N GLY A 157 16.24 -5.93 -4.31
CA GLY A 157 15.94 -7.14 -5.07
C GLY A 157 14.55 -7.71 -4.75
N LEU A 158 14.15 -7.69 -3.48
CA LEU A 158 12.83 -8.16 -3.07
C LEU A 158 11.72 -7.23 -3.56
N ARG A 159 11.95 -5.92 -3.55
CA ARG A 159 11.01 -4.95 -4.11
C ARG A 159 10.83 -5.14 -5.61
N GLY A 160 11.94 -5.24 -6.35
CA GLY A 160 11.92 -5.44 -7.80
C GLY A 160 11.24 -6.75 -8.19
N SER A 161 11.61 -7.87 -7.56
CA SER A 161 10.95 -9.15 -7.80
C SER A 161 9.47 -9.17 -7.42
N ALA A 162 9.07 -8.50 -6.32
CA ALA A 162 7.66 -8.37 -5.96
C ALA A 162 6.87 -7.57 -7.02
N MET A 163 7.43 -6.46 -7.51
CA MET A 163 6.80 -5.64 -8.55
C MET A 163 6.69 -6.40 -9.88
N ALA A 164 7.78 -7.01 -10.34
CA ALA A 164 7.79 -7.81 -11.57
C ALA A 164 6.86 -9.04 -11.50
N ALA A 165 6.67 -9.62 -10.31
CA ALA A 165 5.66 -10.67 -10.10
C ALA A 165 4.23 -10.11 -10.18
N ALA A 166 3.97 -8.97 -9.54
CA ALA A 166 2.66 -8.32 -9.56
C ALA A 166 2.23 -7.88 -10.97
N GLU A 167 3.14 -7.32 -11.77
CA GLU A 167 2.89 -6.90 -13.16
C GLU A 167 2.52 -8.08 -14.07
N ARG A 168 3.07 -9.26 -13.80
CA ARG A 168 2.71 -10.51 -14.51
C ARG A 168 1.44 -11.18 -13.99
N GLY A 169 0.82 -10.63 -12.95
CA GLY A 169 -0.32 -11.26 -12.27
C GLY A 169 0.05 -12.43 -11.36
N ASP A 170 1.34 -12.69 -11.10
CA ASP A 170 1.81 -13.69 -10.14
C ASP A 170 1.76 -13.13 -8.70
N GLN A 171 0.54 -13.07 -8.19
CA GLN A 171 0.26 -12.55 -6.86
C GLN A 171 0.88 -13.40 -5.74
N ALA A 172 1.02 -14.71 -5.95
CA ALA A 172 1.60 -15.61 -4.93
C ALA A 172 3.08 -15.30 -4.72
N THR A 173 3.83 -15.11 -5.80
CA THR A 173 5.24 -14.70 -5.71
C THR A 173 5.37 -13.29 -5.14
N ALA A 174 4.52 -12.34 -5.55
CA ALA A 174 4.52 -10.99 -4.98
C ALA A 174 4.31 -10.99 -3.46
N GLU A 175 3.35 -11.78 -2.96
CA GLU A 175 3.08 -11.96 -1.53
C GLU A 175 4.29 -12.55 -0.79
N ALA A 176 4.92 -13.58 -1.37
CA ALA A 176 6.07 -14.24 -0.78
C ALA A 176 7.26 -13.28 -0.66
N ARG A 177 7.54 -12.48 -1.69
CA ARG A 177 8.64 -11.50 -1.71
C ARG A 177 8.39 -10.33 -0.75
N ALA A 178 7.16 -9.81 -0.68
CA ALA A 178 6.80 -8.77 0.27
C ALA A 178 6.90 -9.26 1.72
N ARG A 179 6.46 -10.49 2.00
CA ARG A 179 6.61 -11.14 3.31
C ARG A 179 8.09 -11.35 3.68
N GLU A 180 8.91 -11.84 2.74
CA GLU A 180 10.35 -12.00 2.93
C GLU A 180 11.00 -10.64 3.26
N ALA A 181 10.63 -9.58 2.53
CA ALA A 181 11.14 -8.23 2.77
C ALA A 181 10.68 -7.66 4.12
N LEU A 182 9.45 -7.95 4.53
CA LEU A 182 8.95 -7.57 5.85
C LEU A 182 9.73 -8.29 6.95
N GLY A 183 10.23 -9.51 6.72
CA GLY A 183 11.11 -10.22 7.65
C GLY A 183 12.46 -9.54 7.89
N LEU A 184 12.92 -8.69 6.97
CA LEU A 184 14.19 -7.98 7.10
C LEU A 184 14.09 -6.80 8.08
N LYS A 185 15.19 -6.51 8.78
CA LYS A 185 15.32 -5.30 9.59
C LYS A 185 15.57 -4.11 8.66
N SER A 186 14.52 -3.35 8.40
CA SER A 186 14.55 -2.16 7.55
C SER A 186 13.53 -1.13 8.05
N ASP A 187 13.82 0.14 7.83
CA ASP A 187 12.91 1.26 8.10
C ASP A 187 11.95 1.52 6.91
N ALA A 188 12.05 0.72 5.85
CA ALA A 188 11.18 0.84 4.69
C ALA A 188 9.74 0.39 4.99
N ASP A 189 8.78 1.19 4.52
CA ASP A 189 7.34 0.99 4.67
C ASP A 189 6.73 0.09 3.58
N TRP A 190 7.32 0.09 2.38
CA TRP A 190 6.80 -0.64 1.23
C TRP A 190 6.52 -2.14 1.48
N PRO A 191 7.32 -2.91 2.25
CA PRO A 191 7.04 -4.34 2.44
C PRO A 191 5.72 -4.56 3.19
N PHE A 192 5.44 -3.71 4.18
CA PHE A 192 4.20 -3.73 4.93
C PHE A 192 3.02 -3.32 4.03
N ASN A 193 3.11 -2.17 3.37
CA ASN A 193 2.03 -1.66 2.51
C ASN A 193 1.70 -2.65 1.39
N SER A 194 2.72 -3.13 0.67
CA SER A 194 2.53 -4.08 -0.43
C SER A 194 1.92 -5.41 0.02
N LEU A 195 2.39 -5.97 1.14
CA LEU A 195 1.83 -7.23 1.67
C LEU A 195 0.40 -7.03 2.17
N PHE A 196 0.14 -5.96 2.91
CA PHE A 196 -1.17 -5.63 3.46
C PHE A 196 -2.18 -5.40 2.33
N ASP A 197 -1.82 -4.60 1.32
CA ASP A 197 -2.69 -4.30 0.18
C ASP A 197 -3.07 -5.56 -0.60
N LEU A 198 -2.11 -6.45 -0.80
CA LEU A 198 -2.36 -7.72 -1.46
C LEU A 198 -3.32 -8.62 -0.66
N GLN A 199 -3.11 -8.74 0.64
CA GLN A 199 -3.99 -9.53 1.52
C GLN A 199 -5.41 -8.96 1.58
N VAL A 200 -5.53 -7.63 1.71
CA VAL A 200 -6.82 -6.92 1.72
C VAL A 200 -7.55 -7.08 0.40
N SER A 201 -6.86 -6.96 -0.74
CA SER A 201 -7.48 -7.12 -2.07
C SER A 201 -8.01 -8.55 -2.32
N ARG A 202 -7.39 -9.55 -1.71
CA ARG A 202 -7.79 -10.97 -1.81
C ARG A 202 -8.83 -11.39 -0.78
N GLY A 203 -9.14 -10.52 0.18
CA GLY A 203 -10.03 -10.84 1.29
C GLY A 203 -9.44 -11.81 2.31
N GLU A 204 -8.12 -11.83 2.44
CA GLU A 204 -7.39 -12.65 3.42
C GLU A 204 -7.30 -11.89 4.76
N TRP A 205 -8.44 -11.68 5.40
CA TRP A 205 -8.59 -10.76 6.56
C TRP A 205 -7.73 -11.14 7.76
N GLU A 206 -7.58 -12.44 8.05
CA GLU A 206 -6.74 -12.93 9.14
C GLU A 206 -5.26 -12.58 8.91
N LYS A 207 -4.75 -12.86 7.70
CA LYS A 207 -3.37 -12.50 7.35
C LYS A 207 -3.16 -10.99 7.37
N ALA A 208 -4.15 -10.21 6.91
CA ALA A 208 -4.10 -8.76 6.97
C ALA A 208 -4.04 -8.25 8.42
N LEU A 209 -4.77 -8.86 9.35
CA LEU A 209 -4.69 -8.55 10.79
C LEU A 209 -3.31 -8.89 11.38
N GLU A 210 -2.72 -10.03 11.02
CA GLU A 210 -1.36 -10.39 11.44
C GLU A 210 -0.34 -9.36 10.93
N THR A 211 -0.42 -8.99 9.66
CA THR A 211 0.43 -7.96 9.05
C THR A 211 0.23 -6.61 9.74
N LEU A 212 -1.01 -6.24 10.08
CA LEU A 212 -1.35 -5.01 10.80
C LEU A 212 -0.69 -4.95 12.18
N VAL A 213 -0.65 -6.08 12.92
CA VAL A 213 0.05 -6.17 14.21
C VAL A 213 1.56 -5.99 14.05
N ILE A 214 2.16 -6.52 12.97
CA ILE A 214 3.58 -6.28 12.68
C ILE A 214 3.81 -4.79 12.39
N GLY A 215 2.94 -4.17 11.60
CA GLY A 215 2.97 -2.73 11.29
C GLY A 215 2.88 -1.85 12.54
N GLU A 216 1.96 -2.17 13.46
CA GLU A 216 1.81 -1.50 14.75
C GLU A 216 3.10 -1.58 15.58
N LYS A 217 3.65 -2.79 15.76
CA LYS A 217 4.89 -3.01 16.55
C LYS A 217 6.10 -2.28 15.98
N ARG A 218 6.14 -2.08 14.65
CA ARG A 218 7.21 -1.38 13.95
C ARG A 218 6.96 0.13 13.80
N GLY A 219 5.80 0.62 14.22
CA GLY A 219 5.42 2.03 14.04
C GLY A 219 5.14 2.43 12.60
N LEU A 220 4.90 1.48 11.69
CA LEU A 220 4.56 1.74 10.28
C LEU A 220 3.14 2.26 10.12
N ILE A 221 2.26 1.97 11.09
CA ILE A 221 0.90 2.48 11.17
C ILE A 221 0.54 2.69 12.64
N THR A 222 -0.10 3.82 12.95
CA THR A 222 -0.42 4.22 14.33
C THR A 222 -1.76 4.97 14.41
N GLY A 223 -2.19 5.27 15.63
CA GLY A 223 -3.32 6.16 15.89
C GLY A 223 -4.65 5.65 15.35
N ASP A 224 -5.45 6.55 14.82
CA ASP A 224 -6.81 6.25 14.40
C ASP A 224 -6.89 5.35 13.16
N SER A 225 -5.93 5.47 12.23
CA SER A 225 -5.90 4.63 11.03
C SER A 225 -5.71 3.16 11.39
N LEU A 226 -4.79 2.86 12.31
CA LEU A 226 -4.62 1.51 12.85
C LEU A 226 -5.92 0.97 13.46
N ARG A 227 -6.56 1.77 14.33
CA ARG A 227 -7.79 1.34 15.04
C ARG A 227 -8.95 1.10 14.06
N ARG A 228 -9.15 1.99 13.10
CA ARG A 228 -10.22 1.88 12.09
C ARG A 228 -9.97 0.73 11.12
N ARG A 229 -8.75 0.58 10.57
CA ARG A 229 -8.39 -0.57 9.72
C ARG A 229 -8.63 -1.90 10.45
N ARG A 230 -8.22 -1.98 11.72
CA ARG A 230 -8.48 -3.17 12.57
C ARG A 230 -9.97 -3.44 12.70
N ALA A 231 -10.79 -2.43 13.00
CA ALA A 231 -12.23 -2.58 13.14
C ALA A 231 -12.90 -3.10 11.86
N VAL A 232 -12.51 -2.56 10.70
CA VAL A 232 -13.04 -3.02 9.40
C VAL A 232 -12.65 -4.48 9.15
N LEU A 233 -11.37 -4.84 9.32
CA LEU A 233 -10.89 -6.20 9.07
C LEU A 233 -11.56 -7.24 9.99
N LEU A 234 -11.69 -6.94 11.29
CA LEU A 234 -12.36 -7.82 12.24
C LEU A 234 -13.85 -7.98 11.94
N THR A 235 -14.51 -6.91 11.49
CA THR A 235 -15.93 -6.97 11.09
C THR A 235 -16.10 -7.79 9.81
N ALA A 236 -15.24 -7.58 8.81
CA ALA A 236 -15.25 -8.34 7.56
C ALA A 236 -14.97 -9.83 7.79
N LEU A 237 -14.04 -10.15 8.70
CA LEU A 237 -13.75 -11.51 9.15
C LEU A 237 -14.98 -12.14 9.79
N ALA A 238 -15.57 -11.49 10.79
CA ALA A 238 -16.74 -12.00 11.49
C ALA A 238 -17.98 -12.16 10.60
N ALA A 239 -18.19 -11.24 9.66
CA ALA A 239 -19.30 -11.33 8.70
C ALA A 239 -19.17 -12.52 7.74
N GLY A 240 -17.94 -12.99 7.47
CA GLY A 240 -17.68 -14.17 6.65
C GLY A 240 -17.68 -15.50 7.41
N MET A 241 -17.77 -15.48 8.75
CA MET A 241 -17.76 -16.68 9.58
C MET A 241 -19.12 -17.40 9.55
N GLY A 242 -19.07 -18.73 9.52
CA GLY A 242 -20.26 -19.57 9.61
C GLY A 242 -20.85 -19.63 11.03
N HIS A 243 -21.99 -20.30 11.16
CA HIS A 243 -22.65 -20.50 12.46
C HIS A 243 -21.84 -21.37 13.44
N ASP A 244 -20.91 -22.18 12.92
CA ASP A 244 -19.97 -23.01 13.67
C ASP A 244 -18.94 -22.18 14.46
N GLN A 245 -18.49 -21.05 13.91
CA GLN A 245 -17.47 -20.17 14.49
C GLN A 245 -18.06 -18.98 15.26
N LYS A 246 -19.27 -19.15 15.79
CA LYS A 246 -20.03 -18.08 16.43
C LYS A 246 -19.30 -17.38 17.58
N GLN A 247 -18.56 -18.11 18.40
CA GLN A 247 -17.81 -17.53 19.53
C GLN A 247 -16.63 -16.67 19.06
N GLU A 248 -15.97 -17.07 17.98
CA GLU A 248 -14.85 -16.35 17.38
C GLU A 248 -15.35 -15.07 16.70
N ALA A 249 -16.47 -15.16 15.97
CA ALA A 249 -17.14 -14.00 15.39
C ALA A 249 -17.51 -12.96 16.46
N GLN A 250 -18.08 -13.39 17.59
CA GLN A 250 -18.41 -12.50 18.70
C GLN A 250 -17.19 -11.81 19.31
N LYS A 251 -16.07 -12.54 19.47
CA LYS A 251 -14.82 -11.96 19.98
C LYS A 251 -14.25 -10.93 19.01
N ALA A 252 -14.22 -11.25 17.72
CA ALA A 252 -13.75 -10.35 16.67
C ALA A 252 -14.60 -9.07 16.61
N LEU A 253 -15.94 -9.18 16.67
CA LEU A 253 -16.85 -8.03 16.67
C LEU A 253 -16.71 -7.18 17.94
N ALA A 254 -16.55 -7.80 19.11
CA ALA A 254 -16.31 -7.06 20.35
C ALA A 254 -14.99 -6.26 20.31
N GLU A 255 -13.93 -6.84 19.73
CA GLU A 255 -12.68 -6.12 19.49
C GLU A 255 -12.85 -5.02 18.45
N ALA A 256 -13.60 -5.25 17.37
CA ALA A 256 -13.87 -4.26 16.33
C ALA A 256 -14.59 -3.03 16.90
N ILE A 257 -15.65 -3.24 17.69
CA ILE A 257 -16.41 -2.17 18.35
C ILE A 257 -15.51 -1.39 19.32
N ARG A 258 -14.64 -2.06 20.07
CA ARG A 258 -13.69 -1.38 20.97
C ARG A 258 -12.67 -0.55 20.18
N ALA A 259 -12.21 -1.04 19.03
CA ALA A 259 -11.23 -0.36 18.20
C ALA A 259 -11.82 0.90 17.54
N ALA A 260 -13.00 0.79 16.94
CA ALA A 260 -13.70 1.91 16.32
C ALA A 260 -15.22 1.86 16.59
N PRO A 261 -15.70 2.45 17.70
CA PRO A 261 -17.14 2.51 18.01
C PRO A 261 -17.95 3.24 16.93
N ALA A 262 -17.33 4.18 16.22
CA ALA A 262 -17.94 4.97 15.14
C ALA A 262 -18.06 4.22 13.81
N PHE A 263 -17.86 2.89 13.79
CA PHE A 263 -18.05 2.03 12.63
C PHE A 263 -19.38 1.25 12.75
N PRO A 264 -20.50 1.77 12.20
CA PRO A 264 -21.82 1.14 12.36
C PRO A 264 -21.89 -0.34 11.97
N PRO A 265 -21.18 -0.83 10.92
CA PRO A 265 -21.20 -2.25 10.59
C PRO A 265 -20.77 -3.17 11.74
N ALA A 266 -19.76 -2.78 12.54
CA ALA A 266 -19.32 -3.57 13.68
C ALA A 266 -20.40 -3.67 14.76
N ALA A 267 -21.04 -2.54 15.08
CA ALA A 267 -22.14 -2.49 16.05
C ALA A 267 -23.36 -3.30 15.58
N TRP A 268 -23.73 -3.19 14.30
CA TRP A 268 -24.86 -3.92 13.73
C TRP A 268 -24.64 -5.44 13.75
N HIS A 269 -23.49 -5.92 13.23
CA HIS A 269 -23.17 -7.34 13.24
C HIS A 269 -23.03 -7.87 14.68
N GLY A 270 -22.37 -7.12 15.56
CA GLY A 270 -22.24 -7.46 16.99
C GLY A 270 -23.59 -7.62 17.69
N ALA A 271 -24.47 -6.63 17.54
CA ALA A 271 -25.82 -6.68 18.12
C ALA A 271 -26.66 -7.79 17.51
N ARG A 272 -26.56 -8.05 16.20
CA ARG A 272 -27.27 -9.15 15.53
C ARG A 272 -26.84 -10.51 16.07
N HIS A 273 -25.54 -10.73 16.31
CA HIS A 273 -25.06 -11.97 16.92
C HIS A 273 -25.60 -12.14 18.36
N LEU A 274 -25.62 -11.07 19.15
CA LEU A 274 -26.17 -11.10 20.52
C LEU A 274 -27.70 -11.32 20.52
N MET A 275 -28.41 -10.73 19.56
CA MET A 275 -29.84 -10.96 19.33
C MET A 275 -30.15 -12.43 19.08
N VAL A 276 -29.38 -13.09 18.20
CA VAL A 276 -29.52 -14.53 17.92
C VAL A 276 -29.19 -15.40 19.15
N ASP A 277 -28.43 -14.89 20.13
CA ASP A 277 -28.18 -15.55 21.43
C ASP A 277 -29.31 -15.34 22.46
N GLY A 278 -30.31 -14.52 22.14
CA GLY A 278 -31.29 -14.04 23.14
C GLY A 278 -30.67 -13.10 24.18
N LYS A 279 -29.49 -12.52 23.93
CA LYS A 279 -28.83 -11.57 24.83
C LYS A 279 -29.26 -10.13 24.54
N GLU A 280 -30.56 -9.87 24.65
CA GLU A 280 -31.22 -8.64 24.22
C GLU A 280 -30.64 -7.38 24.86
N LYS A 281 -30.44 -7.40 26.19
CA LYS A 281 -29.87 -6.25 26.92
C LYS A 281 -28.45 -5.89 26.45
N ALA A 282 -27.64 -6.91 26.20
CA ALA A 282 -26.28 -6.71 25.69
C ALA A 282 -26.30 -6.20 24.25
N ALA A 283 -27.20 -6.73 23.42
CA ALA A 283 -27.38 -6.30 22.05
C ALA A 283 -27.81 -4.82 21.97
N GLN A 284 -28.78 -4.42 22.79
CA GLN A 284 -29.21 -3.01 22.89
C GLN A 284 -28.06 -2.10 23.34
N GLY A 285 -27.26 -2.51 24.33
CA GLY A 285 -26.09 -1.74 24.76
C GLY A 285 -25.04 -1.55 23.66
N VAL A 286 -24.85 -2.55 22.79
CA VAL A 286 -23.99 -2.42 21.60
C VAL A 286 -24.55 -1.42 20.59
N LEU A 287 -25.87 -1.44 20.36
CA LEU A 287 -26.54 -0.50 19.47
C LEU A 287 -26.43 0.94 20.00
N GLU A 288 -26.66 1.16 21.29
CA GLU A 288 -26.50 2.47 21.94
C GLU A 288 -25.06 2.99 21.87
N LEU A 289 -24.07 2.11 22.06
CA LEU A 289 -22.66 2.48 21.92
C LEU A 289 -22.32 2.93 20.49
N GLY A 290 -22.77 2.16 19.48
CA GLY A 290 -22.59 2.53 18.08
C GLY A 290 -23.33 3.82 17.73
N TRP A 291 -24.57 3.96 18.21
CA TRP A 291 -25.39 5.16 18.02
C TRP A 291 -24.74 6.41 18.62
N LYS A 292 -24.19 6.32 19.82
CA LYS A 292 -23.47 7.43 20.45
C LYS A 292 -22.29 7.93 19.60
N ALA A 293 -21.60 7.01 18.93
CA ALA A 293 -20.41 7.32 18.15
C ALA A 293 -20.74 7.81 16.73
N ARG A 294 -21.67 7.15 16.05
CA ARG A 294 -22.17 7.52 14.71
C ARG A 294 -23.58 6.94 14.51
N PRO A 295 -24.64 7.72 14.78
CA PRO A 295 -26.01 7.27 14.54
C PRO A 295 -26.20 6.83 13.09
N HIS A 296 -26.87 5.68 12.88
CA HIS A 296 -27.08 5.11 11.56
C HIS A 296 -28.41 4.35 11.53
N PRO A 297 -29.26 4.54 10.50
CA PRO A 297 -30.62 3.98 10.45
C PRO A 297 -30.66 2.46 10.61
N ALA A 298 -29.67 1.74 10.08
CA ALA A 298 -29.55 0.28 10.25
C ALA A 298 -29.54 -0.16 11.73
N LEU A 299 -28.95 0.64 12.64
CA LEU A 299 -28.93 0.34 14.07
C LEU A 299 -30.33 0.48 14.69
N ALA A 300 -31.07 1.54 14.32
CA ALA A 300 -32.44 1.73 14.76
C ALA A 300 -33.37 0.61 14.24
N GLN A 301 -33.22 0.22 12.97
CA GLN A 301 -33.97 -0.90 12.40
C GLN A 301 -33.67 -2.23 13.08
N LEU A 302 -32.43 -2.46 13.51
CA LEU A 302 -32.08 -3.64 14.30
C LEU A 302 -32.67 -3.57 15.72
N SER A 303 -32.63 -2.40 16.38
CA SER A 303 -33.23 -2.19 17.71
C SER A 303 -34.76 -2.42 17.70
N ARG A 304 -35.44 -2.00 16.62
CA ARG A 304 -36.90 -2.23 16.42
C ARG A 304 -37.26 -3.71 16.52
N ARG A 305 -36.46 -4.58 15.91
CA ARG A 305 -36.71 -6.04 15.82
C ARG A 305 -35.85 -6.88 16.74
N LEU A 306 -35.21 -6.25 17.73
CA LEU A 306 -34.25 -6.89 18.62
C LEU A 306 -34.84 -8.08 19.39
N VAL A 307 -36.12 -7.99 19.74
CA VAL A 307 -36.86 -9.02 20.46
C VAL A 307 -38.02 -9.45 19.59
N PRO A 308 -38.05 -10.71 19.10
CA PRO A 308 -39.19 -11.22 18.35
C PRO A 308 -40.45 -11.18 19.24
N GLN A 309 -41.56 -10.66 18.71
CA GLN A 309 -42.87 -10.58 19.39
C GLN A 309 -42.93 -9.66 20.63
N ASP A 310 -42.11 -8.62 20.65
CA ASP A 310 -42.13 -7.64 21.75
C ASP A 310 -43.31 -6.67 21.70
N THR A 311 -43.64 -6.06 22.84
CA THR A 311 -44.70 -5.06 22.92
C THR A 311 -44.27 -3.75 22.25
N ARG A 312 -45.23 -3.01 21.68
CA ARG A 312 -44.97 -1.69 21.08
C ARG A 312 -44.32 -0.71 22.06
N GLN A 313 -44.69 -0.79 23.34
CA GLN A 313 -44.14 0.05 24.41
C GLN A 313 -42.66 -0.25 24.67
N ASN A 314 -42.28 -1.53 24.73
CA ASN A 314 -40.89 -1.93 24.91
C ASN A 314 -40.02 -1.56 23.70
N ILE A 315 -40.56 -1.69 22.48
CA ILE A 315 -39.88 -1.24 21.26
C ILE A 315 -39.66 0.27 21.30
N ALA A 316 -40.70 1.05 21.62
CA ALA A 316 -40.60 2.51 21.75
C ALA A 316 -39.54 2.91 22.77
N ALA A 317 -39.57 2.34 23.97
CA ALA A 317 -38.59 2.63 25.03
C ALA A 317 -37.13 2.39 24.60
N ARG A 318 -36.85 1.33 23.82
CA ARG A 318 -35.50 1.07 23.28
C ARG A 318 -35.06 2.11 22.25
N LEU A 319 -35.98 2.56 21.41
CA LEU A 319 -35.67 3.56 20.38
C LEU A 319 -35.54 4.96 20.98
N GLU A 320 -36.35 5.29 21.98
CA GLU A 320 -36.20 6.51 22.78
C GLU A 320 -34.83 6.57 23.45
N ALA A 321 -34.32 5.44 23.96
CA ALA A 321 -32.97 5.36 24.50
C ALA A 321 -31.90 5.70 23.44
N LEU A 322 -32.06 5.27 22.18
CA LEU A 322 -31.18 5.67 21.08
C LEU A 322 -31.28 7.18 20.81
N VAL A 323 -32.50 7.73 20.70
CA VAL A 323 -32.72 9.17 20.50
C VAL A 323 -32.07 9.98 21.61
N ALA A 324 -32.29 9.60 22.88
CA ALA A 324 -31.74 10.27 24.05
C ALA A 324 -30.21 10.27 24.09
N THR A 325 -29.56 9.28 23.46
CA THR A 325 -28.11 9.16 23.41
C THR A 325 -27.46 10.27 22.57
N TYR A 326 -28.10 10.69 21.47
CA TYR A 326 -27.60 11.80 20.64
C TYR A 326 -28.75 12.60 19.99
N PRO A 327 -29.49 13.43 20.76
CA PRO A 327 -30.76 14.02 20.31
C PRO A 327 -30.65 14.99 19.13
N SER A 328 -29.52 15.70 19.01
CA SER A 328 -29.31 16.71 17.96
C SER A 328 -28.94 16.11 16.61
N HIS A 329 -28.59 14.83 16.54
CA HIS A 329 -28.20 14.22 15.27
C HIS A 329 -29.41 14.04 14.34
N ARG A 330 -29.20 14.22 13.03
CA ARG A 330 -30.23 14.04 11.99
C ARG A 330 -31.03 12.75 12.17
N GLU A 331 -30.36 11.61 12.23
CA GLU A 331 -31.02 10.31 12.41
C GLU A 331 -31.83 10.19 13.70
N SER A 332 -31.40 10.82 14.79
CA SER A 332 -32.16 10.81 16.05
C SER A 332 -33.46 11.61 15.92
N ARG A 333 -33.43 12.72 15.20
CA ARG A 333 -34.63 13.54 14.91
C ARG A 333 -35.60 12.81 13.98
N ILE A 334 -35.09 12.10 12.98
CA ILE A 334 -35.91 11.22 12.12
C ILE A 334 -36.55 10.12 12.96
N LEU A 335 -35.78 9.45 13.82
CA LEU A 335 -36.28 8.40 14.69
C LEU A 335 -37.32 8.92 15.69
N ALA A 336 -37.12 10.12 16.25
CA ALA A 336 -38.10 10.78 17.12
C ALA A 336 -39.42 11.08 16.38
N ALA A 337 -39.36 11.50 15.12
CA ALA A 337 -40.57 11.67 14.30
C ALA A 337 -41.29 10.34 14.03
N GLU A 338 -40.54 9.27 13.73
CA GLU A 338 -41.11 7.93 13.57
C GLU A 338 -41.81 7.44 14.85
N LEU A 339 -41.18 7.66 16.02
CA LEU A 339 -41.79 7.35 17.32
C LEU A 339 -43.07 8.14 17.58
N ALA A 340 -43.06 9.45 17.31
CA ALA A 340 -44.25 10.28 17.44
C ALA A 340 -45.39 9.82 16.50
N MET A 341 -45.07 9.34 15.29
CA MET A 341 -46.05 8.73 14.39
C MET A 341 -46.60 7.40 14.93
N ASP A 342 -45.75 6.57 15.54
CA ASP A 342 -46.16 5.28 16.13
C ASP A 342 -47.12 5.49 17.33
N GLU A 343 -47.03 6.62 18.02
CA GLU A 343 -47.95 7.07 19.08
C GLU A 343 -49.15 7.90 18.58
N ALA A 344 -49.28 8.10 17.26
CA ALA A 344 -50.26 9.00 16.65
C ALA A 344 -50.18 10.47 17.12
N ASN A 345 -49.02 10.91 17.62
CA ASN A 345 -48.71 12.31 17.88
C ASN A 345 -48.19 13.00 16.60
N TRP A 346 -49.11 13.26 15.68
CA TRP A 346 -48.79 13.78 14.35
C TRP A 346 -48.20 15.19 14.36
N VAL A 347 -48.60 16.03 15.33
CA VAL A 347 -48.07 17.40 15.48
C VAL A 347 -46.56 17.37 15.73
N GLU A 348 -46.13 16.54 16.68
CA GLU A 348 -44.71 16.42 17.02
C GLU A 348 -43.92 15.73 15.90
N ALA A 349 -44.52 14.76 15.19
CA ALA A 349 -43.91 14.14 14.02
C ALA A 349 -43.61 15.16 12.91
N VAL A 350 -44.61 15.96 12.51
CA VAL A 350 -44.45 17.01 11.50
C VAL A 350 -43.39 18.03 11.92
N LYS A 351 -43.44 18.48 13.18
CA LYS A 351 -42.47 19.44 13.74
C LYS A 351 -41.03 18.92 13.70
N ASN A 352 -40.81 17.64 14.03
CA ASN A 352 -39.47 17.05 13.99
C ASN A 352 -38.93 16.92 12.56
N LEU A 353 -39.80 16.63 11.58
CA LEU A 353 -39.42 16.48 10.18
C LEU A 353 -39.28 17.81 9.43
N ALA A 354 -40.05 18.83 9.78
CA ALA A 354 -40.14 20.09 9.02
C ALA A 354 -38.76 20.72 8.77
N LEU A 355 -37.96 20.88 9.83
CA LEU A 355 -36.61 21.44 9.73
C LEU A 355 -35.66 20.56 8.90
N LEU A 356 -35.79 19.23 8.96
CA LEU A 356 -34.91 18.32 8.22
C LEU A 356 -35.18 18.38 6.71
N VAL A 357 -36.45 18.52 6.35
CA VAL A 357 -36.91 18.60 4.96
C VAL A 357 -36.57 19.96 4.34
N GLU A 358 -36.61 21.04 5.12
CA GLU A 358 -36.16 22.37 4.70
C GLU A 358 -34.65 22.42 4.43
N GLU A 359 -33.83 21.73 5.24
CA GLU A 359 -32.38 21.67 5.09
C GLU A 359 -31.95 20.84 3.87
N ASN A 360 -32.42 19.59 3.77
CA ASN A 360 -32.06 18.70 2.66
C ASN A 360 -33.14 17.62 2.43
N PRO A 361 -34.07 17.83 1.48
CA PRO A 361 -35.14 16.87 1.23
C PRO A 361 -34.61 15.61 0.54
N THR A 362 -34.67 14.48 1.26
CA THR A 362 -34.43 13.14 0.68
C THR A 362 -35.74 12.43 0.39
N ALA A 363 -35.71 11.42 -0.49
CA ALA A 363 -36.89 10.59 -0.78
C ALA A 363 -37.47 9.98 0.50
N ARG A 364 -36.61 9.50 1.41
CA ARG A 364 -37.01 8.98 2.73
C ARG A 364 -37.74 10.03 3.56
N LEU A 365 -37.18 11.24 3.69
CA LEU A 365 -37.80 12.32 4.46
C LEU A 365 -39.14 12.76 3.87
N CYS A 366 -39.24 12.87 2.55
CA CYS A 366 -40.49 13.22 1.86
C CYS A 366 -41.59 12.19 2.13
N LEU A 367 -41.27 10.89 2.08
CA LEU A 367 -42.23 9.81 2.37
C LEU A 367 -42.65 9.79 3.86
N LEU A 368 -41.72 10.08 4.77
CA LEU A 368 -42.05 10.22 6.20
C LEU A 368 -42.96 11.44 6.45
N MET A 369 -42.70 12.57 5.78
CA MET A 369 -43.53 13.76 5.87
C MET A 369 -44.93 13.53 5.29
N GLU A 370 -45.03 12.86 4.14
CA GLU A 370 -46.31 12.43 3.57
C GLU A 370 -47.11 11.59 4.59
N ARG A 371 -46.46 10.60 5.22
CA ARG A 371 -47.11 9.76 6.23
C ARG A 371 -47.57 10.57 7.45
N ALA A 372 -46.73 11.48 7.94
CA ALA A 372 -47.05 12.33 9.09
C ALA A 372 -48.24 13.26 8.80
N LEU A 373 -48.27 13.91 7.64
CA LEU A 373 -49.35 14.82 7.23
C LEU A 373 -50.67 14.10 6.95
N LYS A 374 -50.63 12.89 6.38
CA LYS A 374 -51.81 12.01 6.28
C LYS A 374 -52.44 11.74 7.64
N GLY A 375 -51.62 11.43 8.64
CA GLY A 375 -52.08 11.22 10.01
C GLY A 375 -52.57 12.50 10.70
N TYR A 376 -51.92 13.63 10.40
CA TYR A 376 -52.30 14.95 10.91
C TYR A 376 -53.67 15.42 10.37
N GLY A 377 -54.05 14.99 9.16
CA GLY A 377 -55.31 15.37 8.51
C GLY A 377 -55.16 16.37 7.36
N ASP A 378 -53.98 16.48 6.77
CA ASP A 378 -53.71 17.32 5.59
C ASP A 378 -53.33 16.45 4.37
N PRO A 379 -54.33 15.90 3.65
CA PRO A 379 -54.08 14.99 2.55
C PRO A 379 -53.53 15.68 1.30
N GLU A 380 -53.82 16.96 1.10
CA GLU A 380 -53.35 17.72 -0.07
C GLU A 380 -51.84 17.94 0.00
N GLU A 381 -51.35 18.43 1.14
CA GLU A 381 -49.92 18.64 1.35
C GLU A 381 -49.19 17.30 1.42
N ALA A 382 -49.79 16.27 2.04
CA ALA A 382 -49.21 14.93 2.02
C ALA A 382 -48.99 14.39 0.59
N GLN A 383 -49.97 14.56 -0.30
CA GLN A 383 -49.84 14.13 -1.70
C GLN A 383 -48.75 14.91 -2.45
N ARG A 384 -48.56 16.19 -2.10
CA ARG A 384 -47.45 17.00 -2.64
C ARG A 384 -46.10 16.42 -2.24
N TRP A 385 -45.91 16.05 -0.97
CA TRP A 385 -44.68 15.41 -0.50
C TRP A 385 -44.45 14.03 -1.12
N GLY A 386 -45.50 13.23 -1.29
CA GLY A 386 -45.40 11.94 -1.97
C GLY A 386 -44.95 12.06 -3.43
N ARG A 387 -45.45 13.08 -4.15
CA ARG A 387 -44.97 13.41 -5.51
C ARG A 387 -43.51 13.87 -5.51
N MET A 388 -43.12 14.68 -4.53
CA MET A 388 -41.74 15.16 -4.39
C MET A 388 -40.75 14.03 -4.13
N ALA A 389 -41.14 13.02 -3.36
CA ALA A 389 -40.30 11.86 -3.04
C ALA A 389 -39.77 11.13 -4.28
N ALA A 390 -40.55 11.07 -5.37
CA ALA A 390 -40.15 10.42 -6.62
C ALA A 390 -38.99 11.13 -7.34
N SER A 391 -38.84 12.43 -7.11
CA SER A 391 -37.76 13.26 -7.70
C SER A 391 -36.65 13.61 -6.70
N ALA A 392 -36.86 13.35 -5.40
CA ALA A 392 -35.91 13.70 -4.36
C ALA A 392 -34.69 12.77 -4.36
N SER A 393 -33.57 13.27 -3.84
CA SER A 393 -32.33 12.49 -3.76
C SER A 393 -32.49 11.30 -2.81
N ARG A 394 -31.83 10.18 -3.13
CA ARG A 394 -31.69 9.04 -2.23
C ARG A 394 -30.79 9.40 -1.05
N GLU A 395 -30.81 8.55 -0.04
CA GLU A 395 -30.04 8.72 1.19
C GLU A 395 -29.02 7.60 1.34
N ALA A 396 -27.74 7.95 1.48
CA ALA A 396 -26.65 6.99 1.45
C ALA A 396 -26.71 6.00 2.63
N ASP A 397 -26.86 6.51 3.86
CA ASP A 397 -26.98 5.67 5.08
C ASP A 397 -28.21 4.74 5.04
N TRP A 398 -29.34 5.19 4.47
CA TRP A 398 -30.54 4.36 4.35
C TRP A 398 -30.35 3.22 3.35
N SER A 399 -29.57 3.47 2.28
CA SER A 399 -29.31 2.48 1.24
C SER A 399 -28.51 1.26 1.72
N ASP A 400 -27.85 1.34 2.88
CA ASP A 400 -27.14 0.18 3.44
C ASP A 400 -28.10 -0.93 3.91
N ILE A 401 -29.41 -0.64 3.98
CA ILE A 401 -30.45 -1.56 4.39
C ILE A 401 -31.10 -2.19 3.15
N ASP A 402 -31.02 -3.52 3.04
CA ASP A 402 -31.67 -4.27 1.98
C ASP A 402 -33.21 -4.31 2.16
N PRO A 403 -33.97 -4.74 1.14
CA PRO A 403 -35.43 -4.80 1.24
C PRO A 403 -35.95 -5.79 2.30
N LYS A 404 -35.11 -6.69 2.82
CA LYS A 404 -35.43 -7.63 3.91
C LYS A 404 -35.02 -7.07 5.28
N GLY A 405 -34.46 -5.87 5.33
CA GLY A 405 -33.95 -5.22 6.53
C GLY A 405 -32.57 -5.67 6.98
N ASN A 406 -31.85 -6.55 6.26
CA ASN A 406 -30.45 -6.80 6.57
C ASN A 406 -29.61 -5.59 6.16
N ALA A 407 -28.52 -5.33 6.87
CA ALA A 407 -27.64 -4.23 6.55
C ALA A 407 -26.18 -4.69 6.47
N PHE A 408 -25.36 -3.92 5.76
CA PHE A 408 -23.92 -4.14 5.65
C PHE A 408 -23.53 -5.53 5.11
N ASP A 409 -24.35 -6.07 4.20
CA ASP A 409 -24.05 -7.27 3.42
C ASP A 409 -23.13 -6.90 2.25
N PHE A 410 -21.88 -6.64 2.58
CA PHE A 410 -20.87 -6.14 1.66
C PHE A 410 -20.09 -7.27 0.99
N ALA A 411 -19.81 -7.12 -0.30
CA ALA A 411 -18.92 -8.04 -1.01
C ALA A 411 -17.48 -7.87 -0.51
N LYS A 412 -16.61 -8.86 -0.79
CA LYS A 412 -15.18 -8.80 -0.42
C LYS A 412 -14.52 -7.50 -0.90
N ARG A 413 -14.80 -7.08 -2.15
CA ARG A 413 -14.27 -5.84 -2.73
C ARG A 413 -14.70 -4.59 -1.95
N ASP A 414 -15.93 -4.57 -1.45
CA ASP A 414 -16.47 -3.44 -0.69
C ASP A 414 -15.82 -3.37 0.70
N TRP A 415 -15.62 -4.52 1.36
CA TRP A 415 -14.81 -4.60 2.57
C TRP A 415 -13.39 -4.11 2.33
N SER A 416 -12.73 -4.54 1.24
CA SER A 416 -11.40 -4.07 0.87
C SER A 416 -11.36 -2.54 0.70
N ARG A 417 -12.37 -1.94 0.06
CA ARG A 417 -12.48 -0.48 -0.07
C ARG A 417 -12.65 0.21 1.28
N LEU A 418 -13.50 -0.33 2.15
CA LEU A 418 -13.74 0.20 3.50
C LEU A 418 -12.48 0.17 4.37
N VAL A 419 -11.58 -0.80 4.17
CA VAL A 419 -10.30 -0.83 4.89
C VAL A 419 -9.53 0.48 4.67
N TYR A 420 -9.59 1.08 3.48
CA TYR A 420 -8.91 2.36 3.23
C TYR A 420 -9.81 3.57 3.47
N ALA A 421 -11.04 3.57 2.94
CA ALA A 421 -11.95 4.71 3.07
C ALA A 421 -12.29 5.02 4.54
N PHE A 422 -12.69 3.98 5.29
CA PHE A 422 -12.95 4.12 6.71
C PHE A 422 -11.66 4.05 7.52
N GLY A 423 -10.71 3.17 7.17
CA GLY A 423 -9.44 3.09 7.88
C GLY A 423 -8.72 4.42 7.92
N ASP A 424 -8.47 5.04 6.78
CA ASP A 424 -7.59 6.20 6.70
C ASP A 424 -8.32 7.49 7.05
N VAL A 425 -9.56 7.66 6.58
CA VAL A 425 -10.31 8.93 6.70
C VAL A 425 -11.50 8.83 7.66
N GLY A 426 -12.00 7.63 7.95
CA GLY A 426 -13.25 7.45 8.71
C GLY A 426 -14.51 7.62 7.86
N ASP A 427 -14.36 7.61 6.54
CA ASP A 427 -15.48 7.71 5.60
C ASP A 427 -16.18 6.37 5.44
N LEU A 428 -17.51 6.37 5.53
CA LEU A 428 -18.32 5.16 5.38
C LEU A 428 -18.80 5.11 3.94
N VAL A 429 -18.30 4.14 3.19
CA VAL A 429 -18.71 3.93 1.79
C VAL A 429 -20.04 3.18 1.78
N HIS A 430 -20.91 3.52 0.83
CA HIS A 430 -22.25 2.92 0.68
C HIS A 430 -22.38 2.21 -0.68
N PRO A 431 -21.86 0.97 -0.84
CA PRO A 431 -21.85 0.25 -2.11
C PRO A 431 -23.23 0.14 -2.79
N ARG A 432 -24.30 -0.02 -2.00
CA ARG A 432 -25.67 -0.11 -2.52
C ARG A 432 -26.18 1.24 -3.04
N TYR A 433 -25.75 2.34 -2.41
CA TYR A 433 -26.02 3.68 -2.91
C TYR A 433 -25.38 3.87 -4.29
N GLU A 434 -24.08 3.59 -4.40
CA GLU A 434 -23.26 3.77 -5.61
C GLU A 434 -23.75 2.93 -6.79
N SER A 435 -24.20 1.70 -6.51
CA SER A 435 -24.68 0.75 -7.52
C SER A 435 -26.16 0.88 -7.85
N TYR A 436 -26.88 1.83 -7.24
CA TYR A 436 -28.33 1.97 -7.37
C TYR A 436 -29.11 0.69 -7.04
N GLY A 437 -28.62 -0.08 -6.06
CA GLY A 437 -29.29 -1.30 -5.61
C GLY A 437 -30.60 -1.01 -4.88
N ARG A 438 -31.53 -1.98 -4.91
CA ARG A 438 -32.81 -1.88 -4.20
C ARG A 438 -32.59 -1.80 -2.70
N GLU A 439 -33.18 -0.81 -2.07
CA GLU A 439 -33.13 -0.55 -0.63
C GLU A 439 -34.49 -0.80 0.04
N LEU A 440 -34.52 -0.75 1.37
CA LEU A 440 -35.77 -0.81 2.11
C LEU A 440 -36.68 0.37 1.74
N GLU A 441 -37.96 0.10 1.46
CA GLU A 441 -38.94 1.16 1.21
C GLU A 441 -39.07 2.05 2.45
N ALA A 442 -38.82 3.35 2.29
CA ALA A 442 -38.95 4.31 3.38
C ALA A 442 -40.39 4.33 3.92
N GLY A 443 -40.53 4.27 5.25
CA GLY A 443 -41.83 4.25 5.92
C GLY A 443 -42.49 2.87 6.04
N ARG A 444 -41.94 1.81 5.42
CA ARG A 444 -42.39 0.44 5.64
C ARG A 444 -41.76 -0.09 6.92
N VAL A 445 -42.60 -0.35 7.93
CA VAL A 445 -42.18 -1.14 9.09
C VAL A 445 -42.03 -2.58 8.60
N LEU A 446 -40.81 -3.13 8.69
CA LEU A 446 -40.60 -4.56 8.44
C LEU A 446 -41.42 -5.34 9.46
N ALA A 447 -42.51 -5.97 9.02
CA ALA A 447 -43.17 -6.99 9.81
C ALA A 447 -42.14 -8.10 10.08
N LEU A 448 -42.03 -8.54 11.34
CA LEU A 448 -41.31 -9.77 11.65
C LEU A 448 -41.86 -10.85 10.72
N SER A 449 -40.99 -11.55 10.00
CA SER A 449 -41.40 -12.72 9.23
C SER A 449 -42.18 -13.63 10.18
N GLY A 450 -43.43 -13.94 9.83
CA GLY A 450 -44.11 -15.09 10.44
C GLY A 450 -43.26 -16.36 10.25
N PRO A 451 -43.52 -17.44 11.01
CA PRO A 451 -42.90 -18.73 10.73
C PRO A 451 -43.09 -19.03 9.25
N GLU A 452 -41.97 -19.23 8.55
CA GLU A 452 -41.79 -19.41 7.10
C GLU A 452 -43.11 -19.36 6.32
N ASP A 453 -43.34 -18.28 5.55
CA ASP A 453 -44.37 -18.28 4.51
C ASP A 453 -44.15 -19.54 3.67
N GLU A 454 -45.02 -20.52 3.93
CA GLU A 454 -45.23 -21.71 3.15
C GLU A 454 -45.26 -21.24 1.70
N LYS A 455 -44.27 -21.66 0.90
CA LYS A 455 -44.08 -21.22 -0.48
C LYS A 455 -45.43 -21.10 -1.17
N VAL A 456 -45.97 -19.89 -1.26
CA VAL A 456 -47.20 -19.66 -2.01
C VAL A 456 -46.82 -20.00 -3.44
N PRO A 457 -47.35 -21.07 -4.04
CA PRO A 457 -46.99 -21.42 -5.40
C PRO A 457 -47.35 -20.23 -6.29
N ALA A 458 -46.43 -19.88 -7.19
CA ALA A 458 -46.67 -18.82 -8.17
C ALA A 458 -48.05 -19.07 -8.83
N PRO A 459 -48.87 -18.02 -9.01
CA PRO A 459 -50.17 -18.19 -9.63
C PRO A 459 -49.97 -18.90 -10.98
N LYS A 460 -50.62 -20.05 -11.12
CA LYS A 460 -50.57 -20.86 -12.32
C LYS A 460 -50.96 -19.97 -13.50
N ALA A 461 -50.09 -19.87 -14.51
CA ALA A 461 -50.39 -19.11 -15.72
C ALA A 461 -51.76 -19.56 -16.26
N ALA A 462 -52.59 -18.60 -16.66
CA ALA A 462 -53.90 -18.92 -17.20
C ALA A 462 -53.72 -19.72 -18.49
N ASP A 463 -54.34 -20.91 -18.57
CA ASP A 463 -54.39 -21.79 -19.76
C ASP A 463 -55.22 -21.20 -20.92
N ARG A 464 -55.37 -19.87 -20.98
CA ARG A 464 -56.08 -19.19 -22.06
C ARG A 464 -55.06 -18.62 -23.03
N PRO A 465 -55.15 -18.91 -24.34
CA PRO A 465 -54.33 -18.23 -25.32
C PRO A 465 -54.54 -16.73 -25.17
N LEU A 466 -53.44 -15.98 -24.99
CA LEU A 466 -53.45 -14.53 -24.99
C LEU A 466 -54.09 -14.07 -26.30
N SER A 467 -55.25 -13.43 -26.23
CA SER A 467 -55.82 -12.76 -27.38
C SER A 467 -54.85 -11.66 -27.82
N PRO A 468 -54.44 -11.61 -29.09
CA PRO A 468 -53.58 -10.53 -29.55
C PRO A 468 -54.29 -9.18 -29.34
N PRO A 469 -53.55 -8.10 -29.06
CA PRO A 469 -54.13 -6.77 -28.92
C PRO A 469 -54.90 -6.38 -30.18
N LEU A 470 -55.93 -5.54 -30.01
CA LEU A 470 -56.87 -5.10 -31.06
C LEU A 470 -56.22 -4.44 -32.29
N ASP A 471 -54.92 -4.11 -32.21
CA ASP A 471 -54.15 -3.43 -33.25
C ASP A 471 -53.13 -4.35 -33.96
N TYR A 472 -53.26 -5.68 -33.83
CA TYR A 472 -52.39 -6.62 -34.55
C TYR A 472 -52.80 -6.71 -36.03
N VAL A 473 -52.06 -6.01 -36.89
CA VAL A 473 -52.09 -6.21 -38.34
C VAL A 473 -51.25 -7.44 -38.65
N SER A 474 -51.86 -8.46 -39.26
CA SER A 474 -51.15 -9.63 -39.77
C SER A 474 -50.41 -9.27 -41.05
N ASP A 475 -49.10 -9.46 -41.08
CA ASP A 475 -48.29 -9.41 -42.30
C ASP A 475 -48.57 -10.66 -43.15
N ASP A 476 -49.62 -10.60 -43.97
CA ASP A 476 -49.78 -11.44 -45.15
C ASP A 476 -49.94 -10.51 -46.36
N ASP A 477 -48.84 -10.28 -47.08
CA ASP A 477 -48.74 -10.03 -48.52
C ASP A 477 -47.46 -10.71 -49.05
#